data_AF-A0A8X7PLP7-F1
#
_entry.id   AF-A0A8X7PLP7-F1
#
_cell.length_a   1.000
_cell.length_b   1.000
_cell.length_c   1.000
_cell.angle_alpha   90.00
_cell.angle_beta   90.00
_cell.angle_gamma   90.00
#
_symmetry.space_group_name_H-M   'P 1'
#
loop_
_entity.id
_entity.type
_entity.pdbx_description
1 polymer ?
#
loop_
_entity_poly.entity_id
_entity_poly.type
_entity_poly.pdbx_seq_one_letter_code
_entity_poly.pdbx_strand_id
1 'polypeptide(L)'
;MSPTFYFALVLTLALATKTYGAVLDIDGDIIFRGSYYVLPVIRGRGGGVTLQGRGGELCPYDIVQESSEVDEGIPVKFSNWRPRVAFVPESQDLNIKTDS
;
A
#
# COMPACT_ATOMS: atom_id res chain seq x y z
N MET A 1 -33.48 8.73 32.57
CA MET A 1 -32.05 8.51 32.22
C MET A 1 -31.25 9.66 32.79
N SER A 2 -30.17 9.39 33.53
CA SER A 2 -29.43 10.43 34.26
C SER A 2 -28.54 11.26 33.33
N PRO A 3 -28.31 12.56 33.64
CA PRO A 3 -27.40 13.42 32.86
C PRO A 3 -25.97 12.87 32.79
N THR A 4 -25.55 12.08 33.78
CA THR A 4 -24.27 11.35 33.78
C THR A 4 -24.16 10.30 32.68
N PHE A 5 -25.28 9.65 32.32
CA PHE A 5 -25.31 8.66 31.25
C PHE A 5 -25.14 9.33 29.87
N TYR A 6 -25.78 10.48 29.66
CA TYR A 6 -25.60 11.26 28.43
C TYR A 6 -24.17 11.81 28.32
N PHE A 7 -23.62 12.31 29.42
CA PHE A 7 -22.23 12.79 29.45
C PHE A 7 -21.24 11.67 29.13
N ALA A 8 -21.41 10.49 29.76
CA ALA A 8 -20.58 9.32 29.47
C ALA A 8 -20.71 8.88 28.01
N LEU A 9 -21.92 8.84 27.45
CA LEU A 9 -22.17 8.47 26.06
C LEU A 9 -21.51 9.44 25.07
N VAL A 10 -21.66 10.75 25.29
CA VAL A 10 -21.03 11.79 24.45
C VAL A 10 -19.51 11.72 24.55
N LEU A 11 -18.97 11.50 25.75
CA LEU A 11 -17.53 11.34 25.96
C LEU A 11 -16.98 10.10 25.25
N THR A 12 -17.67 8.95 25.32
CA THR A 12 -17.26 7.74 24.60
C THR A 12 -17.30 7.91 23.09
N LEU A 13 -18.28 8.64 22.56
CA LEU A 13 -18.39 8.92 21.13
C LEU A 13 -17.27 9.88 20.67
N ALA A 14 -16.92 10.87 21.50
CA ALA A 14 -15.82 11.79 21.24
C ALA A 14 -14.43 11.11 21.29
N LEU A 15 -14.29 10.02 22.04
CA LEU A 15 -13.06 9.24 22.16
C LEU A 15 -12.97 8.07 21.17
N ALA A 16 -13.98 7.86 20.32
CA ALA A 16 -13.96 6.77 19.34
C ALA A 16 -12.82 6.98 18.32
N THR A 17 -11.79 6.14 18.40
CA THR A 17 -10.68 6.14 17.44
C THR A 17 -11.02 5.24 16.25
N LYS A 18 -10.77 5.73 15.03
CA LYS A 18 -10.78 4.84 13.85
C LYS A 18 -9.52 3.97 13.87
N THR A 19 -9.70 2.66 13.86
CA THR A 19 -8.62 1.69 13.63
C THR A 19 -8.51 1.42 12.13
N TYR A 20 -7.28 1.33 11.63
CA TYR A 20 -6.98 1.04 10.23
C TYR A 20 -6.22 -0.28 10.17
N GLY A 21 -6.63 -1.18 9.28
CA GLY A 21 -5.87 -2.38 8.95
C GLY A 21 -4.55 -2.00 8.28
N ALA A 22 -3.51 -2.80 8.53
CA ALA A 22 -2.22 -2.63 7.88
C ALA A 22 -2.10 -3.63 6.73
N VAL A 23 -1.61 -3.17 5.58
CA VAL A 23 -1.21 -4.09 4.51
C VAL A 23 0.04 -4.85 4.96
N LEU A 24 0.02 -6.17 4.79
CA LEU A 24 1.13 -7.05 5.12
C LEU A 24 1.86 -7.48 3.84
N ASP A 25 3.16 -7.72 3.96
CA ASP A 25 3.93 -8.39 2.91
C ASP A 25 3.73 -9.91 2.94
N ILE A 26 4.50 -10.62 2.10
CA ILE A 26 4.41 -12.07 1.95
C ILE A 26 4.93 -12.85 3.17
N ASP A 27 5.73 -12.21 4.01
CA ASP A 27 6.24 -12.80 5.25
C ASP A 27 5.28 -12.53 6.43
N GLY A 28 4.22 -11.73 6.19
CA GLY A 28 3.23 -11.35 7.19
C GLY A 28 3.62 -10.11 7.98
N ASP A 29 4.69 -9.42 7.59
CA ASP A 29 5.17 -8.22 8.25
C ASP A 29 4.44 -6.98 7.72
N ILE A 30 4.28 -5.99 8.59
CA ILE A 30 3.62 -4.73 8.25
C ILE A 30 4.48 -3.95 7.26
N ILE A 31 3.88 -3.52 6.15
CA ILE A 31 4.54 -2.64 5.18
C ILE A 31 4.77 -1.26 5.80
N PHE A 32 6.03 -0.94 6.09
CA PHE A 32 6.42 0.29 6.79
C PHE A 32 7.79 0.82 6.32
N ARG A 33 7.80 2.05 5.76
CA ARG A 33 9.02 2.80 5.40
C ARG A 33 10.11 1.95 4.72
N GLY A 34 9.69 1.11 3.78
CA GLY A 34 10.57 0.24 3.00
C GLY A 34 10.24 0.31 1.51
N SER A 35 10.95 -0.52 0.77
CA SER A 35 10.81 -0.68 -0.69
C SER A 35 10.43 -2.12 -0.97
N TYR A 36 9.41 -2.33 -1.77
CA TYR A 36 8.77 -3.62 -1.93
C TYR A 36 8.64 -3.97 -3.40
N TYR A 37 8.88 -5.22 -3.75
CA TYR A 37 8.53 -5.74 -5.07
C TYR A 37 7.04 -6.07 -5.12
N VAL A 38 6.40 -5.78 -6.25
CA VAL A 38 5.01 -6.15 -6.49
C VAL A 38 5.01 -7.39 -7.38
N LEU A 39 4.71 -8.54 -6.79
CA LEU A 39 4.79 -9.85 -7.44
C LEU A 39 3.40 -10.43 -7.71
N PRO A 40 3.24 -11.24 -8.77
CA PRO A 40 2.00 -11.95 -9.03
C PRO A 40 1.77 -13.01 -7.97
N VAL A 41 0.55 -13.06 -7.44
CA VAL A 41 0.16 -14.06 -6.41
C VAL A 41 0.27 -15.49 -6.94
N ILE A 42 -0.03 -15.69 -8.22
CA ILE A 42 0.04 -17.00 -8.88
C ILE A 42 1.34 -17.10 -9.67
N ARG A 43 2.16 -18.08 -9.29
CA ARG A 43 3.40 -18.46 -9.97
C ARG A 43 3.19 -18.84 -11.43
N GLY A 44 4.23 -18.69 -12.26
CA GLY A 44 4.21 -19.00 -13.69
C GLY A 44 3.41 -18.04 -14.56
N ARG A 45 3.02 -16.86 -14.04
CA ARG A 45 2.22 -15.85 -14.76
C ARG A 45 3.00 -14.56 -15.07
N GLY A 46 4.33 -14.67 -15.13
CA GLY A 46 5.26 -13.54 -15.25
C GLY A 46 5.94 -13.21 -13.93
N GLY A 47 6.76 -12.16 -13.94
CA GLY A 47 7.51 -11.65 -12.81
C GLY A 47 6.87 -10.43 -12.18
N GLY A 48 7.67 -9.61 -11.52
CA GLY A 48 7.21 -8.42 -10.80
C GLY A 48 6.91 -7.21 -11.69
N VAL A 49 6.52 -6.10 -11.06
CA VAL A 49 6.21 -4.85 -11.77
C VAL A 49 7.50 -4.12 -12.17
N THR A 50 7.54 -3.61 -13.40
CA THR A 50 8.68 -2.89 -13.97
C THR A 50 8.23 -1.70 -14.83
N LEU A 51 9.19 -0.98 -15.41
CA LEU A 51 8.95 0.11 -16.36
C LEU A 51 9.36 -0.32 -17.77
N GLN A 52 8.51 0.00 -18.75
CA GLN A 52 8.82 -0.23 -20.16
C GLN A 52 8.47 0.99 -21.02
N GLY A 53 9.36 1.31 -21.97
CA GLY A 53 9.14 2.38 -22.92
C GLY A 53 7.98 2.07 -23.87
N ARG A 54 7.24 3.10 -24.28
CA ARG A 54 6.05 2.95 -25.12
C ARG A 54 6.40 3.06 -26.60
N GLY A 55 6.05 2.06 -27.40
CA GLY A 55 6.20 2.13 -28.86
C GLY A 55 7.64 2.34 -29.35
N GLY A 56 8.64 1.94 -28.57
CA GLY A 56 10.06 2.13 -28.88
C GLY A 56 10.65 3.45 -28.39
N GLU A 57 9.85 4.34 -27.78
CA GLU A 57 10.36 5.54 -27.11
C GLU A 57 10.78 5.22 -25.67
N LEU A 58 11.85 5.87 -25.20
CA LEU A 58 12.37 5.68 -23.84
C LEU A 58 11.49 6.32 -22.76
N CYS A 59 10.69 7.34 -23.11
CA CYS A 59 9.80 8.03 -22.18
C CYS A 59 8.53 8.52 -22.92
N PRO A 60 7.37 8.59 -22.26
CA PRO A 60 7.11 8.16 -20.88
C PRO A 60 7.15 6.63 -20.74
N TYR A 61 7.50 6.16 -19.54
CA TYR A 61 7.41 4.74 -19.20
C TYR A 61 5.97 4.35 -18.87
N ASP A 62 5.56 3.19 -19.37
CA ASP A 62 4.37 2.48 -18.90
C ASP A 62 4.77 1.53 -17.76
N ILE A 63 3.84 1.30 -16.84
CA ILE A 63 3.97 0.29 -15.79
C ILE A 63 3.53 -1.05 -16.38
N VAL A 64 4.44 -2.02 -16.42
CA VAL A 64 4.17 -3.35 -16.98
C VAL A 64 4.56 -4.44 -15.99
N GLN A 65 4.10 -5.65 -16.24
CA GLN A 65 4.53 -6.84 -15.51
C GLN A 65 5.65 -7.53 -16.30
N GLU A 66 6.71 -7.95 -15.61
CA GLU A 66 7.80 -8.71 -16.21
C GLU A 66 7.29 -10.02 -16.83
N SER A 67 7.89 -10.40 -17.95
CA SER A 67 7.48 -11.62 -18.68
C SER A 67 7.94 -12.91 -18.03
N SER A 68 9.04 -12.86 -17.27
CA SER A 68 9.70 -14.01 -16.66
C SER A 68 9.51 -13.99 -15.14
N GLU A 69 9.12 -15.13 -14.56
CA GLU A 69 8.89 -15.25 -13.12
C GLU A 69 10.15 -15.02 -12.26
N VAL A 70 11.35 -15.20 -12.82
CA VAL A 70 12.60 -14.95 -12.10
C VAL A 70 12.96 -13.47 -12.00
N ASP A 71 12.28 -12.60 -12.76
CA ASP A 71 12.53 -11.17 -12.74
C ASP A 71 11.56 -10.49 -11.75
N GLU A 72 12.09 -10.04 -10.62
CA GLU A 72 11.30 -9.40 -9.55
C GLU A 72 10.83 -7.98 -9.91
N GLY A 73 11.34 -7.44 -11.02
CA GLY A 73 11.06 -6.08 -11.49
C GLY A 73 11.81 -5.03 -10.67
N ILE A 74 11.16 -3.90 -10.42
CA ILE A 74 11.72 -2.78 -9.67
C ILE A 74 10.97 -2.57 -8.35
N PRO A 75 11.67 -2.20 -7.27
CA PRO A 75 11.00 -1.96 -6.00
C PRO A 75 10.20 -0.65 -6.03
N VAL A 76 9.12 -0.60 -5.25
CA VAL A 76 8.26 0.57 -5.09
C VAL A 76 8.12 0.99 -3.63
N LYS A 77 7.84 2.28 -3.44
CA LYS A 77 7.50 2.90 -2.16
C LYS A 77 6.06 3.38 -2.17
N PHE A 78 5.36 3.10 -1.07
CA PHE A 78 4.02 3.59 -0.79
C PHE A 78 4.09 4.84 0.11
N SER A 79 3.30 5.86 -0.19
CA SER A 79 3.32 7.12 0.57
C SER A 79 2.00 7.88 0.47
N ASN A 80 1.88 8.99 1.19
CA ASN A 80 0.83 10.01 0.98
C ASN A 80 -0.62 9.53 1.20
N TRP A 81 -0.85 8.69 2.21
CA TRP A 81 -2.21 8.37 2.68
C TRP A 81 -2.70 9.42 3.69
N ARG A 82 -4.03 9.58 3.79
CA ARG A 82 -4.66 10.59 4.68
C ARG A 82 -4.53 10.29 6.17
N PRO A 83 -4.76 9.05 6.66
CA PRO A 83 -4.68 8.78 8.09
C PRO A 83 -3.25 8.96 8.61
N ARG A 84 -3.12 9.49 9.82
CA ARG A 84 -1.80 9.65 10.47
C ARG A 84 -1.37 8.35 11.14
N VAL A 85 -1.19 7.31 10.33
CA VAL A 85 -0.60 6.03 10.73
C VAL A 85 0.77 5.86 10.08
N ALA A 86 1.64 5.11 10.76
CA ALA A 86 3.02 4.94 10.34
C ALA A 86 3.14 4.00 9.12
N PHE A 87 2.32 2.95 9.08
CA PHE A 87 2.29 1.87 8.09
C PHE A 87 1.37 2.18 6.90
N VAL A 88 1.44 1.37 5.84
CA VAL A 88 0.51 1.44 4.70
C VAL A 88 -0.88 0.95 5.12
N PRO A 89 -1.90 1.82 5.19
CA PRO A 89 -3.23 1.43 5.63
C PRO A 89 -4.04 0.79 4.50
N GLU A 90 -4.85 -0.20 4.85
CA GLU A 90 -5.86 -0.75 3.96
C GLU A 90 -6.93 0.28 3.58
N SER A 91 -7.48 0.15 2.38
CA SER A 91 -8.61 0.94 1.88
C SER A 91 -8.41 2.47 1.93
N GLN A 92 -7.19 2.94 1.70
CA GLN A 92 -6.87 4.37 1.58
C GLN A 92 -6.22 4.68 0.23
N ASP A 93 -6.48 5.89 -0.26
CA ASP A 93 -5.74 6.45 -1.38
C ASP A 93 -4.27 6.68 -0.96
N LEU A 94 -3.36 6.33 -1.85
CA LEU A 94 -1.92 6.47 -1.65
C LEU A 94 -1.21 6.78 -2.97
N ASN A 95 0.04 7.21 -2.86
CA ASN A 95 0.97 7.33 -3.98
C ASN A 95 1.89 6.11 -4.01
N ILE A 96 2.13 5.58 -5.22
CA ILE A 96 3.13 4.55 -5.49
C ILE A 96 4.22 5.17 -6.36
N LYS A 97 5.48 4.98 -5.99
CA LYS A 97 6.64 5.47 -6.76
C LYS A 97 7.70 4.39 -6.81
N THR A 98 8.42 4.31 -7.92
CA THR A 98 9.61 3.46 -8.02
C THR A 98 10.68 3.94 -7.05
N ASP A 99 11.42 3.00 -6.47
CA ASP A 99 12.58 3.29 -5.63
C ASP A 99 13.87 3.03 -6.40
N SER A 100 14.26 4.03 -7.18
CA SER A 100 15.48 4.08 -8.01
C SER A 100 16.53 4.99 -7.40
#